data_AF-A0AAX4Y303-F1
#
_entry.id   AF-A0AAX4Y303-F1
#
_cell.length_a   1.000
_cell.length_b   1.000
_cell.length_c   1.000
_cell.angle_alpha   90.00
_cell.angle_beta   90.00
_cell.angle_gamma   90.00
#
_symmetry.space_group_name_H-M   'P 1'
#
loop_
_entity.id
_entity.type
_entity.pdbx_description
1 polymer ?
#
loop_
_entity_poly.entity_id
_entity_poly.type
_entity_poly.pdbx_seq_one_letter_code
_entity_poly.pdbx_strand_id
1 'polypeptide(L)'
;MMKLGLLSLHKNANYGWVLQCYALLSILKSLGHDVTYIDKVDFVEKKKKVIIKSQKKTFLRLILGKKKVNSNINPFFLKYITPRTSEIISI
;
A
#
# COMPACT_ATOMS: atom_id res chain seq x y z
N MET A 1 -16.30 21.66 4.49
CA MET A 1 -16.63 20.25 4.80
C MET A 1 -17.14 19.56 3.54
N MET A 2 -16.49 18.47 3.12
CA MET A 2 -16.80 17.74 1.88
C MET A 2 -16.59 16.24 2.10
N LYS A 3 -17.21 15.40 1.26
CA LYS A 3 -16.93 13.96 1.19
C LYS A 3 -15.79 13.69 0.22
N LEU A 4 -14.72 13.03 0.68
CA LEU A 4 -13.51 12.77 -0.10
C LEU A 4 -13.23 11.27 -0.16
N GLY A 5 -13.04 10.76 -1.38
CA GLY A 5 -12.55 9.41 -1.63
C GLY A 5 -11.06 9.43 -1.92
N LEU A 6 -10.25 8.85 -1.04
CA LEU A 6 -8.80 8.81 -1.21
C LEU A 6 -8.40 7.53 -1.94
N LEU A 7 -7.98 7.66 -3.19
CA LEU A 7 -7.53 6.56 -4.04
C LEU A 7 -6.00 6.55 -4.12
N SER A 8 -5.40 5.38 -4.02
CA SER A 8 -3.97 5.21 -4.22
C SER A 8 -3.64 4.08 -5.19
N LEU A 9 -2.56 4.26 -5.95
CA LEU A 9 -2.01 3.22 -6.82
C LEU A 9 -1.15 2.24 -5.99
N HIS A 10 -1.75 1.15 -5.53
CA HIS A 10 -1.09 0.24 -4.62
C HIS A 10 -0.41 -0.92 -5.36
N LYS A 11 0.87 -0.74 -5.76
CA LYS A 11 1.65 -1.79 -6.44
C LYS A 11 2.57 -2.58 -5.52
N ASN A 12 2.80 -2.11 -4.29
CA ASN A 12 3.54 -2.76 -3.21
C ASN A 12 3.26 -2.00 -1.92
N ALA A 13 3.03 -2.72 -0.81
CA ALA A 13 2.88 -2.15 0.53
C ALA A 13 4.19 -1.54 1.04
N ASN A 14 4.64 -0.46 0.39
CA ASN A 14 5.82 0.30 0.77
C ASN A 14 5.49 1.18 1.96
N TYR A 15 6.34 1.15 2.98
CA TYR A 15 6.16 1.92 4.21
C TYR A 15 5.93 3.41 3.98
N GLY A 16 6.73 4.03 3.08
CA GLY A 16 6.63 5.46 2.83
C GLY A 16 5.27 5.88 2.31
N TRP A 17 4.68 5.08 1.41
CA TRP A 17 3.34 5.32 0.89
C TRP A 17 2.29 5.21 2.01
N VAL A 18 2.41 4.20 2.89
CA VAL A 18 1.42 3.96 3.96
C VAL A 18 1.39 5.17 4.89
N LEU A 19 2.57 5.67 5.23
CA LEU A 19 2.72 6.81 6.10
C LEU A 19 2.22 8.10 5.46
N GLN A 20 2.49 8.31 4.17
CA GLN A 20 1.97 9.46 3.42
C GLN A 20 0.44 9.44 3.32
N CYS A 21 -0.16 8.29 3.01
CA CYS A 21 -1.62 8.16 2.98
C CYS A 21 -2.25 8.41 4.35
N TYR A 22 -1.64 7.86 5.42
CA TYR A 22 -2.09 8.13 6.79
C TYR A 22 -2.00 9.61 7.17
N ALA A 23 -0.88 10.27 6.86
CA ALA A 23 -0.68 11.69 7.16
C ALA A 23 -1.74 12.55 6.44
N LEU A 24 -1.99 12.28 5.16
CA LEU A 24 -2.99 13.01 4.37
C LEU A 24 -4.41 12.78 4.92
N LEU A 25 -4.76 11.53 5.24
CA LEU A 25 -6.05 11.20 5.87
C LEU A 25 -6.23 11.95 7.19
N SER A 26 -5.20 11.99 8.03
CA SER A 26 -5.23 12.66 9.33
C SER A 26 -5.46 14.16 9.19
N ILE A 27 -4.76 14.81 8.25
CA ILE A 27 -4.90 16.25 7.99
C ILE A 27 -6.29 16.57 7.44
N LEU A 28 -6.77 15.80 6.46
CA LEU A 28 -8.10 16.06 5.87
C LEU A 28 -9.23 15.86 6.89
N LYS A 29 -9.10 14.87 7.78
CA LYS A 29 -10.01 14.68 8.91
C LYS A 29 -9.93 15.84 9.91
N SER A 30 -8.72 16.33 10.24
CA SER A 30 -8.57 17.46 11.16
C SER A 30 -9.12 18.78 10.59
N LEU A 31 -9.16 18.91 9.26
CA LEU A 31 -9.81 20.01 8.55
C LEU A 31 -11.35 19.86 8.47
N GLY A 32 -11.92 18.79 9.03
CA GLY A 32 -13.37 18.57 9.08
C GLY A 32 -13.97 18.01 7.79
N HIS A 33 -13.19 17.30 6.97
CA HIS A 33 -13.71 16.54 5.82
C HIS A 33 -14.06 15.10 6.21
N ASP A 34 -15.11 14.56 5.58
CA ASP A 34 -15.47 13.15 5.68
C ASP A 34 -14.67 12.37 4.63
N VAL A 35 -13.61 11.69 5.07
CA VAL A 35 -12.64 11.04 4.18
C VAL A 35 -12.70 9.52 4.34
N THR A 36 -12.90 8.84 3.21
CA THR A 36 -12.88 7.38 3.12
C THR A 36 -11.78 6.95 2.16
N TYR A 37 -10.97 5.96 2.55
CA TYR A 37 -9.99 5.37 1.64
C TYR A 37 -10.68 4.35 0.71
N ILE A 38 -10.43 4.48 -0.59
CA ILE A 38 -11.00 3.59 -1.61
C ILE A 38 -10.02 2.45 -1.87
N ASP A 39 -10.41 1.25 -1.45
CA ASP A 39 -9.62 0.04 -1.65
C ASP A 39 -9.93 -0.55 -3.04
N LYS A 40 -9.02 -0.33 -4.00
CA LYS A 40 -9.13 -0.85 -5.37
C LYS A 40 -8.09 -1.95 -5.58
N VAL A 41 -8.55 -3.17 -5.82
CA VAL A 41 -7.67 -4.35 -5.93
C VAL A 41 -7.04 -4.50 -7.33
N ASP A 42 -7.64 -3.95 -8.39
CA ASP A 42 -7.25 -4.40 -9.74
C ASP A 42 -6.36 -3.42 -10.53
N PHE A 43 -5.06 -3.71 -10.51
CA PHE A 43 -4.22 -3.67 -11.71
C PHE A 43 -3.68 -5.07 -11.97
N VAL A 44 -4.52 -5.88 -12.63
CA VAL A 44 -4.13 -7.16 -13.24
C VAL A 44 -3.15 -6.88 -14.38
N GLU A 45 -1.88 -6.60 -14.08
CA GLU A 45 -0.85 -6.62 -15.13
C GLU A 45 0.46 -7.26 -14.67
N LYS A 46 0.74 -8.38 -15.34
CA LYS A 46 2.06 -8.97 -15.66
C LYS A 46 2.80 -9.71 -14.54
N LYS A 47 2.19 -10.80 -14.03
CA LYS A 47 2.82 -11.80 -13.14
C LYS A 47 4.11 -12.45 -13.71
N LYS A 48 4.27 -12.59 -15.04
CA LYS A 48 5.36 -13.40 -15.62
C LYS A 48 6.78 -12.78 -15.57
N LYS A 49 6.93 -11.45 -15.68
CA LYS A 49 8.27 -10.80 -15.73
C LYS A 49 8.92 -10.58 -14.35
N VAL A 50 8.15 -10.60 -13.26
CA VAL A 50 8.63 -10.31 -11.89
C VAL A 50 9.35 -11.52 -11.26
N ILE A 51 8.89 -12.73 -11.55
CA ILE A 51 9.40 -13.98 -10.95
C ILE A 51 10.89 -14.20 -11.30
N ILE A 52 11.28 -13.98 -12.56
CA ILE A 52 12.65 -14.21 -13.05
C ILE A 52 13.66 -13.21 -12.43
N LYS A 53 13.27 -11.94 -12.23
CA LYS A 53 14.15 -10.95 -11.59
C LYS A 53 14.32 -11.19 -10.08
N SER A 54 13.37 -11.83 -9.41
CA SER A 54 13.42 -12.03 -7.95
C SER A 54 14.47 -13.08 -7.56
N GLN A 55 14.64 -14.14 -8.35
CA GLN A 55 15.59 -15.22 -8.06
C GLN A 55 17.05 -14.73 -8.10
N LYS A 56 17.45 -13.97 -9.13
CA LYS A 56 18.79 -13.38 -9.23
C LYS A 56 19.10 -12.41 -8.08
N LYS A 57 18.13 -11.59 -7.67
CA LYS A 57 18.29 -10.63 -6.58
C LYS A 57 18.39 -11.30 -5.20
N THR A 58 17.73 -12.44 -5.03
CA THR A 58 17.77 -13.22 -3.79
C THR A 58 19.11 -13.92 -3.66
N PHE A 59 19.61 -14.54 -4.74
CA PHE A 59 20.94 -15.13 -4.78
C PHE A 59 22.05 -14.09 -4.51
N LEU A 60 21.95 -12.91 -5.14
CA LEU A 60 22.88 -11.81 -4.89
C LEU A 60 22.84 -11.29 -3.43
N ARG A 61 21.66 -11.26 -2.79
CA ARG A 61 21.53 -10.86 -1.38
C ARG A 61 22.17 -11.86 -0.41
N LEU A 62 22.09 -13.15 -0.72
CA LEU A 62 22.73 -14.20 0.07
C LEU A 62 24.27 -14.06 0.02
N ILE A 63 24.82 -13.83 -1.17
CA ILE A 63 26.27 -13.60 -1.35
C ILE A 63 26.73 -12.32 -0.63
N LEU A 64 25.95 -11.25 -0.67
CA LEU A 64 26.29 -9.96 -0.05
C LEU A 64 26.04 -9.89 1.47
N GLY A 65 25.62 -11.00 2.13
CA GLY A 65 25.41 -11.04 3.58
C GLY A 65 24.32 -10.10 4.12
N LYS A 66 23.47 -9.52 3.25
CA LYS A 66 22.48 -8.53 3.67
C LYS A 66 21.28 -9.22 4.33
N LYS A 67 21.14 -9.07 5.66
CA LYS A 67 19.95 -9.49 6.42
C LYS A 67 18.68 -8.87 5.83
N LYS A 68 17.66 -9.69 5.60
CA LYS A 68 16.34 -9.24 5.15
C LYS A 68 15.61 -8.62 6.35
N VAL A 69 15.49 -7.30 6.38
CA VAL A 69 14.64 -6.60 7.35
C VAL A 69 13.19 -6.97 7.05
N ASN A 70 12.50 -7.55 8.05
CA ASN A 70 11.10 -7.92 7.92
C ASN A 70 10.22 -6.71 8.23
N SER A 71 10.03 -5.83 7.25
CA SER A 71 9.15 -4.67 7.38
C SER A 71 7.70 -5.06 7.08
N ASN A 72 7.10 -5.92 7.91
CA ASN A 72 5.69 -6.28 7.76
C ASN A 72 4.84 -5.08 8.16
N ILE A 73 4.42 -4.29 7.17
CA ILE A 73 3.69 -3.04 7.36
C ILE A 73 2.18 -3.22 7.47
N ASN A 74 1.69 -4.41 7.13
CA ASN A 74 0.28 -4.74 7.11
C ASN A 74 -0.43 -4.42 8.44
N PRO A 75 0.13 -4.73 9.63
CA PRO A 75 -0.54 -4.42 10.90
C PRO A 75 -0.79 -2.91 11.09
N PHE A 76 0.17 -2.06 10.71
CA PHE A 76 0.01 -0.60 10.77
C PHE A 76 -1.06 -0.14 9.78
N PHE A 77 -0.97 -0.61 8.53
CA PHE A 77 -1.93 -0.27 7.48
C PHE A 77 -3.37 -0.62 7.89
N LEU A 78 -3.59 -1.85 8.36
CA LEU A 78 -4.91 -2.32 8.80
C LEU A 78 -5.46 -1.51 9.99
N LYS A 79 -4.58 -1.06 10.90
CA LYS A 79 -4.98 -0.31 12.10
C LYS A 79 -5.34 1.15 11.80
N TYR A 80 -4.52 1.84 11.01
CA TYR A 80 -4.58 3.30 10.88
C TYR A 80 -5.25 3.79 9.59
N ILE A 81 -5.40 2.94 8.58
CA ILE A 81 -6.12 3.27 7.35
C ILE A 81 -7.54 2.70 7.46
N THR A 82 -8.36 3.38 8.27
CA THR A 82 -9.81 3.16 8.47
C THR A 82 -10.56 4.50 8.49
N PRO A 83 -11.81 4.60 7.99
CA PRO A 83 -12.60 3.56 7.29
C PRO A 83 -12.21 3.39 5.81
N ARG A 84 -12.38 2.17 5.30
CA ARG A 84 -12.16 1.81 3.90
C ARG A 84 -13.47 1.36 3.28
N THR A 85 -13.64 1.59 1.98
CA THR A 85 -14.71 0.95 1.22
C THR A 85 -14.51 -0.57 1.24
N SER A 86 -15.61 -1.32 1.08
CA SER A 86 -15.50 -2.72 0.64
C SER A 86 -14.68 -2.78 -0.65
N GLU A 87 -13.97 -3.89 -0.88
CA GLU A 87 -13.19 -4.09 -2.09
C GLU A 87 -14.05 -3.84 -3.33
N ILE A 88 -13.63 -2.89 -4.15
CA ILE A 88 -14.32 -2.58 -5.40
C ILE A 88 -13.69 -3.42 -6.50
N ILE A 89 -14.40 -4.48 -6.90
CA ILE A 89 -14.05 -5.33 -8.04
C ILE A 89 -14.58 -4.65 -9.31
N SER A 90 -13.75 -4.51 -10.35
CA SER A 90 -14.29 -4.07 -11.64
C SER A 90 -15.06 -5.23 -12.27
N ILE A 91 -16.36 -5.04 -12.48
CA ILE A 91 -17.22 -5.94 -13.26
C ILE A 91 -16.76 -5.94 -14.72
#